data_AF-A0A8S1KFB3-F1
#
_entry.id   AF-A0A8S1KFB3-F1
#
_cell.length_a   1.000
_cell.length_b   1.000
_cell.length_c   1.000
_cell.angle_alpha   90.00
_cell.angle_beta   90.00
_cell.angle_gamma   90.00
#
_symmetry.space_group_name_H-M   'P 1'
#
loop_
_entity.id
_entity.type
_entity.pdbx_description
1 polymer ?
#
loop_
_entity_poly.entity_id
_entity_poly.type
_entity_poly.pdbx_seq_one_letter_code
_entity_poly.pdbx_strand_id
1 'polypeptide(L)'
;MKIKFQYSKILEAINKNLIKPNKKVEIRLDRLSMDPHHYWIAIGKGMERPFTGEFWDQNKQGVYQCFHCQNSLFESDTKYQAQTGYASFYQHYKNSVKIIETKEKYVILQQQRGTQLFSV
;
A
#
# COMPACT_ATOMS: atom_id res chain seq x y z
N MET A 1 16.81 18.92 -8.48
CA MET A 1 15.83 20.04 -8.47
C MET A 1 14.85 20.05 -9.65
N LYS A 2 15.25 19.68 -10.88
CA LYS A 2 14.40 19.77 -12.09
C LYS A 2 13.20 18.80 -12.14
N ILE A 3 13.32 17.61 -11.51
CA ILE A 3 12.27 16.57 -11.52
C ILE A 3 11.02 16.99 -10.73
N LYS A 4 11.19 17.59 -9.54
CA LYS A 4 10.07 18.11 -8.72
C LYS A 4 9.29 19.22 -9.44
N PHE A 5 9.99 20.10 -10.16
CA PHE A 5 9.37 21.23 -10.87
C PHE A 5 8.50 20.78 -12.06
N GLN A 6 8.96 19.79 -12.84
CA GLN A 6 8.13 19.21 -13.91
C GLN A 6 6.90 18.49 -13.38
N TYR A 7 7.00 17.85 -12.21
CA TYR A 7 5.91 17.10 -11.58
C TYR A 7 4.78 17.99 -11.07
N SER A 8 5.10 19.10 -10.39
CA SER A 8 4.09 20.06 -9.90
C SER A 8 3.17 20.56 -11.02
N LYS A 9 3.71 20.84 -12.20
CA LYS A 9 2.94 21.25 -13.38
C LYS A 9 2.02 20.15 -13.92
N ILE A 10 2.45 18.89 -13.85
CA ILE A 10 1.65 17.74 -14.28
C ILE A 10 0.49 17.52 -13.30
N LEU A 11 0.72 17.60 -11.99
CA LEU A 11 -0.33 17.52 -10.97
C LEU A 11 -1.36 18.66 -11.13
N GLU A 12 -0.90 19.89 -11.33
CA GLU A 12 -1.79 21.02 -11.59
C GLU A 12 -2.63 20.82 -12.86
N ALA A 13 -2.02 20.31 -13.93
CA ALA A 13 -2.73 20.06 -15.18
C ALA A 13 -3.77 18.94 -15.05
N ILE A 14 -3.49 17.89 -14.27
CA ILE A 14 -4.46 16.81 -13.98
C ILE A 14 -5.59 17.33 -13.10
N ASN A 15 -5.29 18.09 -12.04
CA ASN A 15 -6.31 18.69 -11.17
C ASN A 15 -7.24 19.65 -11.93
N LYS A 16 -6.71 20.32 -12.97
CA LYS A 16 -7.49 21.16 -13.89
C LYS A 16 -8.18 20.37 -15.02
N ASN A 17 -8.14 19.04 -14.98
CA ASN A 17 -8.67 18.13 -16.02
C ASN A 17 -8.13 18.40 -17.44
N LEU A 18 -6.98 19.06 -17.56
CA LEU A 18 -6.34 19.41 -18.84
C LEU A 18 -5.62 18.20 -19.46
N ILE A 19 -5.27 17.21 -18.65
CA ILE A 19 -4.59 15.98 -19.07
C ILE A 19 -5.35 14.80 -18.49
N LYS A 20 -5.77 13.87 -19.34
CA LYS A 20 -6.27 12.57 -18.89
C LYS A 20 -5.07 11.68 -18.56
N PRO A 21 -4.97 11.17 -17.32
CA PRO A 21 -3.87 10.29 -16.96
C PRO A 21 -3.95 9.01 -17.81
N ASN A 22 -2.79 8.56 -18.29
CA ASN A 22 -2.63 7.26 -18.89
C ASN A 22 -1.81 6.37 -17.95
N LYS A 23 -1.81 5.06 -18.21
CA LYS A 23 -1.15 4.07 -17.35
C LYS A 23 0.33 4.39 -17.05
N LYS A 24 1.07 4.96 -18.00
CA LYS A 24 2.49 5.32 -17.82
C LYS A 24 2.66 6.56 -16.95
N VAL A 25 1.77 7.54 -17.11
CA VAL A 25 1.72 8.76 -16.31
C VAL A 25 1.31 8.43 -14.88
N GLU A 26 0.29 7.60 -14.66
CA GLU A 26 -0.12 7.12 -13.32
C GLU A 26 1.04 6.46 -12.56
N ILE A 27 1.69 5.47 -13.15
CA ILE A 27 2.81 4.75 -12.51
C ILE A 27 3.94 5.72 -12.12
N ARG A 28 4.21 6.72 -12.96
CA ARG A 28 5.22 7.73 -12.68
C ARG A 28 4.77 8.68 -11.58
N LEU A 29 3.49 9.03 -11.55
CA LEU A 29 2.92 9.88 -10.51
C LEU A 29 2.97 9.20 -9.15
N ASP A 30 2.56 7.93 -9.08
CA ASP A 30 2.60 7.11 -7.87
C ASP A 30 4.02 7.02 -7.29
N ARG A 31 5.04 6.84 -8.15
CA ARG A 31 6.44 6.80 -7.72
C ARG A 31 6.94 8.12 -7.13
N LEU A 32 6.35 9.24 -7.54
CA LEU A 32 6.79 10.58 -7.15
C LEU A 32 5.97 11.18 -6.00
N SER A 33 4.70 10.76 -5.85
CA SER A 33 3.84 11.16 -4.72
C SER A 33 4.08 10.32 -3.47
N MET A 34 4.52 9.08 -3.62
CA MET A 34 4.69 8.13 -2.52
C MET A 34 6.14 8.09 -2.03
N ASP A 35 6.31 7.82 -0.73
CA ASP A 35 7.63 7.49 -0.20
C ASP A 35 8.24 6.28 -0.97
N PRO A 36 9.53 6.29 -1.31
CA PRO A 36 10.14 5.22 -2.10
C PRO A 36 10.00 3.83 -1.49
N HIS A 37 10.06 3.71 -0.16
CA HIS A 37 9.87 2.46 0.55
C HIS A 37 8.43 1.96 0.38
N HIS A 38 7.47 2.88 0.58
CA HIS A 38 6.06 2.58 0.39
C HIS A 38 5.73 2.17 -1.05
N TYR A 39 6.31 2.86 -2.03
CA TYR A 39 6.16 2.50 -3.44
C TYR A 39 6.73 1.10 -3.74
N TRP A 40 7.89 0.78 -3.18
CA TRP A 40 8.53 -0.52 -3.41
C TRP A 40 7.67 -1.68 -2.91
N ILE A 41 7.04 -1.52 -1.74
CA ILE A 41 6.18 -2.52 -1.09
C ILE A 41 4.82 -2.59 -1.81
N ALA A 42 4.15 -1.44 -1.88
CA ALA A 42 2.80 -1.33 -2.42
C ALA A 42 2.73 -1.42 -3.94
N ILE A 43 3.77 -1.18 -4.73
CA ILE A 43 3.66 -1.28 -6.22
C ILE A 43 4.74 -2.20 -6.77
N GLY A 44 5.94 -2.12 -6.22
CA GLY A 44 7.09 -2.95 -6.60
C GLY A 44 7.00 -4.41 -6.18
N LYS A 45 5.92 -4.83 -5.50
CA LYS A 45 5.77 -6.18 -4.90
C LYS A 45 6.92 -6.53 -3.95
N GLY A 46 7.52 -5.52 -3.33
CA GLY A 46 8.52 -5.69 -2.28
C GLY A 46 7.91 -6.24 -1.00
N MET A 47 8.78 -6.65 -0.08
CA MET A 47 8.41 -7.12 1.25
C MET A 47 9.33 -6.45 2.26
N GLU A 48 8.76 -5.85 3.30
CA GLU A 48 9.56 -5.29 4.39
C GLU A 48 10.40 -6.37 5.07
N ARG A 49 11.43 -5.94 5.80
CA ARG A 49 12.16 -6.86 6.67
C ARG A 49 11.28 -7.21 7.89
N PRO A 50 11.40 -8.42 8.44
CA PRO A 50 10.68 -8.78 9.64
C PRO A 50 11.14 -7.91 10.81
N PHE A 51 10.22 -7.59 11.73
CA PHE A 51 10.46 -6.78 12.93
C PHE A 51 10.88 -5.32 12.66
N THR A 52 10.72 -4.82 11.43
CA THR A 52 11.04 -3.42 11.09
C THR A 52 9.83 -2.54 10.78
N GLY A 53 8.69 -3.11 10.43
CA GLY A 53 7.49 -2.35 10.08
C GLY A 53 6.84 -1.65 11.28
N GLU A 54 6.17 -0.52 11.08
CA GLU A 54 5.55 0.23 12.19
C GLU A 54 4.45 -0.58 12.91
N PHE A 55 3.78 -1.48 12.19
CA PHE A 55 2.57 -2.16 12.65
C PHE A 55 2.79 -3.60 13.15
N TRP A 56 4.04 -4.11 13.18
CA TRP A 56 4.27 -5.50 13.60
C TRP A 56 3.94 -5.69 15.10
N ASP A 57 4.40 -4.80 15.97
CA ASP A 57 4.17 -4.88 17.43
C ASP A 57 3.06 -3.95 17.93
N GLN A 58 2.42 -3.19 17.04
CA GLN A 58 1.43 -2.20 17.44
C GLN A 58 0.07 -2.84 17.70
N ASN A 59 -0.52 -2.61 18.89
CA ASN A 59 -1.85 -3.09 19.27
C ASN A 59 -2.85 -1.92 19.47
N LYS A 60 -2.76 -0.89 18.62
CA LYS A 60 -3.72 0.22 18.65
C LYS A 60 -5.05 -0.22 18.07
N GLN A 61 -6.14 0.20 18.72
CA GLN A 61 -7.48 0.02 18.19
C GLN A 61 -7.72 0.95 17.00
N GLY A 62 -8.40 0.44 15.97
CA GLY A 62 -8.70 1.20 14.76
C GLY A 62 -8.86 0.31 13.53
N VAL A 63 -8.90 0.98 12.37
CA VAL A 63 -9.05 0.32 11.07
C VAL A 63 -7.76 0.50 10.28
N TYR A 64 -7.22 -0.61 9.80
CA TYR A 64 -6.04 -0.63 8.94
C TYR A 64 -6.47 -0.38 7.50
N GLN A 65 -6.09 0.77 6.97
CA GLN A 65 -6.47 1.24 5.63
C GLN A 65 -5.32 1.13 4.65
N CYS A 66 -5.64 0.94 3.37
CA CYS A 66 -4.65 0.97 2.31
C CYS A 66 -4.00 2.36 2.21
N PHE A 67 -2.68 2.44 2.33
CA PHE A 67 -1.96 3.70 2.19
C PHE A 67 -2.21 4.41 0.84
N HIS A 68 -2.44 3.65 -0.24
CA HIS A 68 -2.60 4.22 -1.59
C HIS A 68 -4.04 4.67 -1.90
N CYS A 69 -5.04 3.84 -1.61
CA CYS A 69 -6.43 4.09 -1.98
C CYS A 69 -7.37 4.38 -0.80
N GLN A 70 -6.85 4.37 0.44
CA GLN A 70 -7.58 4.64 1.68
C GLN A 70 -8.76 3.68 1.95
N ASN A 71 -8.84 2.56 1.23
CA ASN A 71 -9.85 1.54 1.47
C ASN A 71 -9.57 0.79 2.78
N SER A 72 -10.61 0.51 3.57
CA SER A 72 -10.51 -0.27 4.80
C SER A 72 -10.22 -1.74 4.49
N LEU A 73 -9.15 -2.27 5.08
CA LEU A 73 -8.66 -3.62 4.79
C LEU A 73 -8.86 -4.56 5.97
N PHE A 74 -8.41 -4.14 7.17
CA PHE A 74 -8.47 -4.96 8.38
C PHE A 74 -8.95 -4.13 9.58
N GLU A 75 -9.54 -4.82 10.54
CA GLU A 75 -9.94 -4.24 11.82
C GLU A 75 -8.91 -4.63 12.88
N SER A 76 -8.66 -3.78 13.87
CA SER A 76 -7.67 -4.07 14.92
C SER A 76 -7.95 -5.34 15.68
N ASP A 77 -9.22 -5.69 15.84
CA ASP A 77 -9.66 -6.85 16.60
C ASP A 77 -9.29 -8.16 15.89
N THR A 78 -9.07 -8.11 14.57
CA THR A 78 -8.65 -9.27 13.80
C THR A 78 -7.15 -9.47 13.76
N LYS A 79 -6.38 -8.55 14.38
CA LYS A 79 -4.92 -8.63 14.51
C LYS A 79 -4.54 -9.61 15.60
N TYR A 80 -3.53 -10.43 15.35
CA TYR A 80 -2.98 -11.35 16.34
C TYR A 80 -1.44 -11.38 16.29
N GLN A 81 -0.79 -11.74 17.39
CA GLN A 81 0.66 -11.85 17.47
C GLN A 81 1.13 -13.23 16.96
N ALA A 82 1.63 -13.27 15.73
CA ALA A 82 2.13 -14.49 15.10
C ALA A 82 3.64 -14.75 15.33
N GLN A 83 4.36 -13.85 16.02
CA GLN A 83 5.84 -13.85 16.16
C GLN A 83 6.61 -13.93 14.82
N THR A 84 5.96 -13.65 13.70
CA THR A 84 6.55 -13.67 12.35
C THR A 84 7.37 -12.41 12.04
N GLY A 85 7.21 -11.35 12.85
CA GLY A 85 7.77 -10.03 12.60
C GLY A 85 6.95 -9.19 11.61
N TYR A 86 5.74 -9.63 11.24
CA TYR A 86 4.82 -8.90 10.37
C TYR A 86 3.42 -8.76 11.00
N ALA A 87 2.69 -7.71 10.63
CA ALA A 87 1.31 -7.54 11.01
C ALA A 87 0.46 -8.68 10.44
N SER A 88 -0.12 -9.48 11.34
CA SER A 88 -0.85 -10.70 11.01
C SER A 88 -2.32 -10.57 11.41
N PHE A 89 -3.22 -10.93 10.49
CA PHE A 89 -4.67 -10.79 10.67
C PHE A 89 -5.38 -12.05 10.23
N TYR A 90 -6.42 -12.47 10.96
CA TYR A 90 -7.19 -13.67 10.61
C TYR A 90 -8.43 -13.37 9.75
N GLN A 91 -8.86 -12.11 9.65
CA GLN A 91 -10.05 -11.71 8.91
C GLN A 91 -9.90 -10.32 8.29
N HIS A 92 -10.36 -10.17 7.05
CA HIS A 92 -10.38 -8.92 6.28
C HIS A 92 -11.82 -8.45 5.99
N TYR A 93 -12.00 -7.18 5.62
CA TYR A 93 -13.30 -6.66 5.17
C TYR A 93 -13.75 -7.34 3.86
N LYS A 94 -15.07 -7.47 3.66
CA LYS A 94 -15.62 -8.08 2.44
C LYS A 94 -15.20 -7.29 1.20
N ASN A 95 -14.76 -7.98 0.14
CA ASN A 95 -14.28 -7.40 -1.12
C ASN A 95 -13.07 -6.44 -0.99
N SER A 96 -12.42 -6.40 0.18
CA SER A 96 -11.28 -5.50 0.45
C SER A 96 -9.93 -6.13 0.13
N VAL A 97 -9.83 -7.43 -0.09
CA VAL A 97 -8.57 -8.12 -0.43
C VAL A 97 -8.82 -9.15 -1.52
N LYS A 98 -7.87 -9.30 -2.44
CA LYS A 98 -7.87 -10.37 -3.42
C LYS A 98 -6.80 -11.38 -3.02
N ILE A 99 -7.23 -12.62 -2.76
CA ILE A 99 -6.32 -13.73 -2.49
C ILE A 99 -5.81 -14.23 -3.84
N ILE A 100 -4.49 -14.26 -4.00
CA ILE A 100 -3.81 -14.75 -5.20
C ILE A 100 -2.84 -15.83 -4.72
N GLU A 101 -2.95 -17.03 -5.28
CA GLU A 101 -2.00 -18.10 -5.01
C GLU A 101 -0.71 -17.86 -5.79
N THR A 102 0.42 -17.88 -5.07
CA THR A 102 1.76 -17.77 -5.66
C THR A 102 2.49 -19.11 -5.53
N LYS A 103 3.43 -19.39 -6.44
CA LYS A 103 4.22 -20.63 -6.43
C LYS A 103 5.06 -20.80 -5.16
N GLU A 104 5.35 -19.70 -4.48
CA GLU A 104 5.93 -19.67 -3.13
C GLU A 104 4.77 -19.52 -2.15
N LYS A 105 4.64 -20.47 -1.21
CA LYS A 105 3.50 -20.70 -0.30
C LYS A 105 3.26 -19.56 0.71
N TYR A 106 3.04 -18.35 0.23
CA TYR A 106 2.71 -17.17 1.04
C TYR A 106 1.42 -16.55 0.52
N VAL A 107 0.46 -16.32 1.43
CA VAL A 107 -0.76 -15.56 1.15
C VAL A 107 -0.39 -14.09 1.23
N ILE A 108 -0.07 -13.52 0.07
CA ILE A 108 0.22 -12.10 -0.09
C ILE A 108 -1.13 -11.39 -0.19
N LEU A 109 -1.48 -10.57 0.82
CA LEU A 109 -2.73 -9.79 0.83
C LEU A 109 -2.63 -8.63 -0.19
N GLN A 110 -2.90 -8.92 -1.47
CA GLN A 110 -2.88 -7.93 -2.53
C GLN A 110 -4.28 -7.34 -2.77
N GLN A 111 -4.40 -6.02 -2.89
CA GLN A 111 -5.35 -5.44 -3.83
C GLN A 111 -4.60 -4.76 -4.96
N GLN A 112 -4.93 -5.19 -6.18
CA GLN A 112 -4.66 -4.70 -7.55
C GLN A 112 -3.34 -3.99 -7.93
N ARG A 113 -2.59 -3.37 -7.01
CA ARG A 113 -1.23 -2.88 -7.17
C ARG A 113 -0.56 -2.99 -5.78
N GLY A 114 0.18 -4.11 -5.60
CA GLY A 114 1.11 -4.50 -4.52
C GLY A 114 0.63 -4.50 -3.06
N THR A 115 1.54 -4.86 -2.15
CA THR A 115 1.21 -5.50 -0.86
C THR A 115 1.69 -4.69 0.34
N GLN A 116 0.86 -4.63 1.40
CA GLN A 116 1.09 -4.24 2.80
C GLN A 116 1.87 -2.96 3.12
N LEU A 117 1.14 -1.83 3.13
CA LEU A 117 1.23 -0.80 4.16
C LEU A 117 -0.18 -0.45 4.61
N PHE A 118 -0.38 -0.53 5.91
CA PHE A 118 -1.64 -0.13 6.53
C PHE A 118 -1.39 1.13 7.34
N SER A 119 -2.07 2.23 7.04
CA SER A 119 -2.14 3.34 7.98
C SER A 119 -3.33 3.12 8.93
N VAL A 120 -3.17 3.51 10.20
CA VAL A 120 -4.27 3.74 11.14
C VAL A 120 -4.81 5.15 10.92
#